data_AF-A9V4E2-F1
#
_entry.id   AF-A9V4E2-F1
#
_cell.length_a   1.000
_cell.length_b   1.000
_cell.length_c   1.000
_cell.angle_alpha   90.00
_cell.angle_beta   90.00
_cell.angle_gamma   90.00
#
_symmetry.space_group_name_H-M   'P 1'
#
loop_
_entity.id
_entity.type
_entity.pdbx_description
1 polymer ?
#
loop_
_entity_poly.entity_id
_entity_poly.type
_entity_poly.pdbx_seq_one_letter_code
_entity_poly.pdbx_strand_id
1 'polypeptide(L)'
;MSSAHQLRVLKLYRHSLKNLLSWTVDRGMYRQKAMELRARFEATRFEKNIVKATQLVEAGEAELDEIKHPNPYVGRRLNPAWPAHSVSPWVFLCANGHAVAFRSPHIIGRYQMGA
;
A
#
# COMPACT_ATOMS: atom_id res chain seq x y z
N MET A 1 5.91 17.70 16.16
CA MET A 1 7.12 17.07 15.55
C MET A 1 7.21 17.53 14.11
N SER A 2 8.39 17.96 13.66
CA SER A 2 8.63 18.52 12.31
C SER A 2 8.02 17.61 11.23
N SER A 3 7.14 18.19 10.40
CA SER A 3 6.33 17.47 9.40
C SER A 3 7.18 16.60 8.46
N ALA A 4 8.41 17.01 8.16
CA ALA A 4 9.34 16.24 7.34
C ALA A 4 9.78 14.92 7.99
N HIS A 5 10.09 14.93 9.28
CA HIS A 5 10.48 13.71 10.01
C HIS A 5 9.31 12.73 10.10
N GLN A 6 8.10 13.23 10.35
CA GLN A 6 6.89 12.39 10.34
C GLN A 6 6.67 11.73 8.97
N LEU A 7 6.84 12.47 7.88
CA LEU A 7 6.75 11.92 6.53
C LEU A 7 7.83 10.87 6.26
N ARG A 8 9.06 11.05 6.76
CA ARG A 8 10.14 10.06 6.67
C ARG A 8 9.76 8.74 7.36
N VAL A 9 9.29 8.80 8.61
CA VAL A 9 8.82 7.63 9.36
C VAL A 9 7.67 6.92 8.64
N LEU A 10 6.69 7.69 8.14
CA LEU A 10 5.56 7.13 7.40
C LEU A 10 5.99 6.44 6.09
N LYS A 11 6.99 6.99 5.39
CA LYS A 11 7.57 6.35 4.21
C LYS A 11 8.26 5.04 4.58
N LEU A 12 9.10 5.05 5.62
CA LEU A 12 9.80 3.85 6.11
C LEU A 12 8.79 2.75 6.49
N TYR A 13 7.76 3.08 7.27
CA TYR A 13 6.73 2.13 7.67
C TYR A 13 5.99 1.52 6.47
N ARG A 14 5.60 2.34 5.49
CA ARG A 14 4.94 1.85 4.27
C ARG A 14 5.84 0.95 3.42
N HIS A 15 7.14 1.28 3.30
CA HIS A 15 8.09 0.45 2.58
C HIS A 15 8.31 -0.88 3.29
N SER A 16 8.45 -0.86 4.62
CA SER A 16 8.61 -2.05 5.45
C SER A 16 7.44 -3.03 5.25
N LEU A 17 6.20 -2.54 5.28
CA LEU A 17 5.01 -3.38 5.04
C LEU A 17 4.97 -3.97 3.63
N LYS A 18 5.34 -3.20 2.60
CA LYS A 18 5.42 -3.69 1.22
C LYS A 18 6.51 -4.75 1.05
N ASN A 19 7.64 -4.56 1.72
CA ASN A 19 8.73 -5.52 1.70
C ASN A 19 8.31 -6.83 2.38
N LEU A 20 7.68 -6.74 3.56
CA LEU A 20 7.09 -7.90 4.24
C LEU A 20 6.10 -8.63 3.32
N LEU A 21 5.20 -7.91 2.65
CA LEU A 21 4.24 -8.52 1.72
C LEU A 21 4.93 -9.22 0.54
N SER A 22 6.10 -8.73 0.11
CA SER A 22 6.87 -9.34 -0.98
C SER A 22 7.54 -10.65 -0.54
N TRP A 23 8.02 -10.72 0.70
CA TRP A 23 8.61 -11.93 1.28
C TRP A 23 7.56 -12.98 1.69
N THR A 24 6.41 -12.54 2.21
CA THR A 24 5.39 -13.46 2.73
C THR A 24 4.33 -13.78 1.67
N VAL A 25 4.27 -15.04 1.25
CA VAL A 25 3.22 -15.49 0.31
C VAL A 25 1.86 -15.57 1.00
N ASP A 26 1.80 -16.15 2.21
CA ASP A 26 0.55 -16.32 2.96
C ASP A 26 0.10 -15.05 3.71
N ARG A 27 -1.21 -14.78 3.71
CA ARG A 27 -1.85 -13.64 4.36
C ARG A 27 -2.00 -13.81 5.88
N GLY A 28 -2.09 -15.04 6.38
CA GLY A 28 -2.10 -15.32 7.82
C GLY A 28 -0.78 -14.90 8.46
N MET A 29 0.32 -15.43 7.93
CA MET A 29 1.67 -15.08 8.36
C MET A 29 1.99 -13.58 8.19
N TYR A 30 1.57 -12.97 7.07
CA TYR A 30 1.75 -11.53 6.84
C TYR A 30 1.12 -10.69 7.97
N ARG A 31 -0.11 -10.99 8.40
CA ARG A 31 -0.80 -10.23 9.44
C ARG A 31 -0.04 -10.29 10.77
N GLN A 32 0.46 -11.47 11.14
CA GLN A 32 1.26 -11.63 12.35
C GLN A 32 2.53 -10.77 12.30
N LYS A 33 3.29 -10.85 11.20
CA LYS A 33 4.51 -10.04 11.01
C LYS A 33 4.23 -8.54 10.93
N ALA A 34 3.13 -8.13 10.31
CA ALA A 34 2.74 -6.73 10.27
C ALA A 34 2.38 -6.19 11.67
N MET A 35 1.74 -6.99 12.52
CA MET A 35 1.45 -6.63 13.90
C MET A 35 2.71 -6.54 14.76
N GLU A 36 3.64 -7.49 14.62
CA GLU A 36 4.97 -7.43 15.26
C GLU A 36 5.71 -6.15 14.86
N LEU A 37 5.74 -5.83 13.56
CA LEU A 37 6.39 -4.62 13.06
C LEU A 37 5.72 -3.36 13.66
N ARG A 38 4.39 -3.31 13.66
CA ARG A 38 3.63 -2.19 14.23
C ARG A 38 3.94 -2.01 15.72
N ALA A 39 4.00 -3.08 16.50
CA ALA A 39 4.33 -3.02 17.92
C ALA A 39 5.72 -2.40 18.17
N ARG A 40 6.72 -2.71 17.32
CA ARG A 40 8.06 -2.09 17.39
C ARG A 40 8.00 -0.57 17.17
N PHE A 41 7.25 -0.11 16.17
CA PHE A 41 7.07 1.32 15.91
C PHE A 41 6.25 2.03 17.01
N GLU A 42 5.28 1.33 17.62
CA GLU A 42 4.50 1.88 18.73
C GLU A 42 5.34 2.02 20.01
N ALA A 43 6.28 1.10 20.26
CA ALA A 43 7.20 1.17 21.39
C ALA A 43 8.12 2.42 21.33
N THR A 44 8.54 2.85 20.13
CA THR A 44 9.42 4.01 19.94
C THR A 44 8.68 5.34 19.73
N ARG A 45 7.33 5.32 19.70
CA ARG A 45 6.49 6.50 19.36
C ARG A 45 6.65 7.68 20.31
N PHE A 46 6.92 7.43 21.60
CA PHE A 46 6.90 8.45 22.64
C PHE A 46 8.28 9.09 22.92
N GLU A 47 9.26 8.83 22.06
CA GLU A 47 10.59 9.41 22.20
C GLU A 47 10.59 10.93 21.96
N LYS A 48 10.96 11.67 23.00
CA LYS A 48 11.00 13.14 22.97
C LYS A 48 12.30 13.69 22.36
N ASN A 49 13.38 12.90 22.36
CA ASN A 49 14.67 13.32 21.86
C ASN A 49 14.76 13.11 20.34
N ILE A 50 14.91 14.20 19.59
CA ILE A 50 14.94 14.21 18.13
C ILE A 50 16.16 13.44 17.58
N VAL A 51 17.33 13.56 18.23
CA VAL A 51 18.57 12.90 17.77
C VAL A 51 18.45 11.38 17.87
N LYS A 52 17.87 10.89 18.97
CA LYS A 52 17.60 9.46 19.14
C LYS A 52 16.58 8.97 18.12
N ALA A 53 15.50 9.72 17.91
CA ALA A 53 14.49 9.38 16.92
C ALA A 53 15.07 9.33 15.49
N THR A 54 15.98 10.22 15.11
CA THR A 54 16.65 10.16 13.81
C THR A 54 17.57 8.95 13.67
N GLN A 55 18.33 8.62 14.72
CA GLN A 55 19.21 7.44 14.74
C GLN A 55 18.40 6.14 14.60
N LEU A 56 17.24 6.04 15.24
CA LEU A 56 16.37 4.88 15.10
C LEU A 56 15.80 4.73 13.69
N VAL A 57 15.44 5.85 13.05
CA VAL A 57 14.97 5.83 11.66
C VAL A 57 16.10 5.43 10.71
N GLU A 58 17.32 5.91 10.93
CA GLU A 58 18.51 5.52 10.15
C GLU A 58 18.84 4.03 10.31
N ALA A 59 18.80 3.51 11.54
CA ALA A 59 18.96 2.09 11.81
C ALA A 59 17.88 1.26 11.08
N GLY A 60 16.62 1.68 11.15
CA GLY A 60 15.52 1.00 10.46
C GLY A 60 15.61 1.08 8.93
N GLU A 61 16.16 2.16 8.37
CA GLU A 61 16.44 2.26 6.93
C GLU A 61 17.56 1.31 6.52
N ALA A 62 18.64 1.22 7.30
CA ALA A 62 19.74 0.28 7.05
C ALA A 62 19.26 -1.18 7.10
N GLU A 63 18.50 -1.55 8.14
CA GLU A 63 17.88 -2.89 8.25
C GLU A 63 17.00 -3.19 7.04
N LEU A 64 16.19 -2.22 6.59
CA LEU A 64 15.29 -2.40 5.44
C LEU A 64 16.06 -2.65 4.14
N ASP A 65 17.18 -1.94 3.94
CA ASP A 65 17.99 -2.07 2.74
C ASP A 65 18.70 -3.43 2.67
N GLU A 66 19.13 -3.99 3.81
CA GLU A 66 19.71 -5.33 3.89
C GLU A 66 18.68 -6.43 3.54
N ILE A 67 17.46 -6.30 4.04
CA ILE A 67 16.40 -7.32 3.88
C ILE A 67 15.48 -7.06 2.68
N LYS A 68 15.84 -6.13 1.80
CA LYS A 68 14.99 -5.73 0.69
C LYS A 68 14.84 -6.87 -0.32
N HIS A 69 13.60 -7.20 -0.68
CA HIS A 69 13.35 -8.25 -1.66
C HIS A 69 13.90 -7.84 -3.04
N PRO A 70 14.68 -8.69 -3.74
CA PRO A 70 15.30 -8.35 -5.02
C PRO A 70 14.28 -8.08 -6.14
N ASN A 71 13.10 -8.68 -6.07
CA ASN A 71 12.01 -8.48 -7.02
C ASN A 71 10.69 -8.13 -6.30
N PRO A 72 10.50 -6.87 -5.87
CA PRO A 72 9.38 -6.51 -4.99
C PRO A 72 8.02 -6.72 -5.67
N TYR A 73 6.99 -7.05 -4.88
CA TYR A 73 5.63 -7.21 -5.41
C TYR A 73 5.06 -5.85 -5.87
N VAL A 74 4.96 -5.67 -7.19
CA VAL A 74 4.40 -4.46 -7.79
C VAL A 74 2.99 -4.77 -8.28
N GLY A 75 1.99 -4.18 -7.63
CA GLY A 75 0.60 -4.27 -8.11
C GLY A 75 0.47 -3.70 -9.53
N ARG A 76 -0.35 -4.33 -10.37
CA ARG A 76 -0.59 -3.97 -11.78
C ARG A 76 -0.77 -2.46 -12.03
N ARG A 77 -1.43 -1.76 -11.12
CA ARG A 77 -1.78 -0.34 -11.26
C ARG A 77 -0.62 0.63 -10.95
N LEU A 78 0.46 0.16 -10.32
CA LEU A 78 1.56 0.99 -9.80
C LEU A 78 2.91 0.60 -10.41
N ASN A 79 2.92 -0.18 -11.50
CA ASN A 79 4.15 -0.57 -12.15
C ASN A 79 4.53 0.45 -13.25
N PRO A 80 5.62 1.23 -13.09
CA PRO A 80 6.06 2.19 -14.09
C PRO A 80 6.75 1.53 -15.30
N ALA A 81 7.13 0.25 -15.20
CA ALA A 81 7.75 -0.50 -16.30
C ALA A 81 6.72 -0.97 -17.35
N TRP A 82 5.42 -1.01 -17.01
CA TRP A 82 4.36 -1.22 -18.00
C TRP A 82 3.82 0.14 -18.44
N PRO A 83 4.00 0.53 -19.71
CA PRO A 83 3.48 1.80 -20.17
C PRO A 83 1.95 1.79 -20.13
N ALA A 84 1.35 2.91 -19.72
CA ALA A 84 -0.09 3.07 -19.44
C ALA A 84 -1.01 2.63 -20.59
N HIS A 85 -0.52 2.57 -21.83
CA HIS A 85 -1.25 2.10 -23.00
C HIS A 85 -1.50 0.57 -23.05
N SER A 86 -0.78 -0.22 -22.24
CA SER A 86 -0.93 -1.69 -22.18
C SER A 86 -1.97 -2.16 -21.15
N VAL A 87 -2.50 -1.23 -20.34
CA VAL A 87 -3.66 -1.45 -19.48
C VAL A 87 -4.86 -0.88 -20.23
N SER A 88 -5.57 -1.73 -20.99
CA SER A 88 -6.65 -1.34 -21.90
C SER A 88 -7.57 -0.23 -21.34
N PRO A 89 -7.60 0.96 -21.98
CA PRO A 89 -8.49 2.09 -21.62
C PRO A 89 -9.99 1.85 -21.90
N TRP A 90 -10.37 0.66 -22.38
CA TRP A 90 -11.73 0.34 -22.83
C TRP A 90 -12.72 -0.02 -21.71
N VAL A 91 -12.85 0.85 -20.70
CA VAL A 91 -14.16 1.11 -20.05
C VAL A 91 -14.50 2.61 -20.10
N PHE A 92 -13.78 3.44 -20.85
CA PHE A 92 -14.26 4.80 -21.14
C PHE A 92 -13.79 5.25 -22.54
N LEU A 93 -14.44 4.70 -23.58
CA LEU A 93 -14.39 5.29 -24.92
C LEU A 93 -15.82 5.55 -25.39
N CYS A 94 -16.35 6.71 -24.98
CA CYS A 94 -17.52 7.32 -25.60
C CYS A 94 -17.03 8.04 -26.87
N ALA A 95 -16.82 7.28 -27.95
CA ALA A 95 -16.70 7.85 -29.27
C ALA A 95 -18.12 8.08 -29.79
N ASN A 96 -18.64 9.30 -29.59
CA ASN A 96 -19.77 9.95 -30.28
C ASN A 96 -20.60 10.79 -29.30
N GLY A 97 -20.10 12.00 -28.98
CA GLY A 97 -20.88 13.23 -28.82
C GLY A 97 -22.18 13.28 -27.98
N HIS A 98 -22.54 12.27 -27.20
CA HIS A 98 -23.76 12.27 -26.40
C HIS A 98 -23.41 11.90 -24.96
N ALA A 99 -23.40 12.91 -24.09
CA ALA A 99 -23.29 12.70 -22.65
C ALA A 99 -24.58 12.04 -22.14
N VAL A 100 -24.55 10.72 -21.94
CA VAL A 100 -25.58 10.03 -21.16
C VAL A 100 -25.00 9.82 -19.76
N ALA A 101 -25.38 10.69 -18.84
CA ALA A 101 -25.11 10.48 -17.42
C ALA A 101 -25.95 9.27 -16.97
N PHE A 102 -25.37 8.07 -16.93
CA PHE A 102 -26.02 6.91 -16.33
C PHE A 102 -25.91 6.99 -14.80
N ARG A 103 -26.60 7.97 -14.24
CA ARG A 103 -27.08 7.91 -12.86
C ARG A 103 -28.27 6.97 -12.91
N SER A 104 -28.08 5.67 -12.67
CA SER A 104 -29.22 4.75 -12.53
C SER A 104 -29.57 4.60 -11.06
N PRO A 105 -30.65 5.24 -10.57
CA PRO A 105 -31.41 4.68 -9.48
C PRO A 105 -32.19 3.47 -10.01
N HIS A 106 -32.53 2.54 -9.12
CA HIS A 106 -33.46 1.42 -9.36
C HIS A 106 -32.90 0.19 -10.10
N ILE A 107 -32.37 -0.78 -9.32
CA ILE A 107 -32.68 -2.21 -9.53
C ILE A 107 -32.99 -2.79 -8.14
N ILE A 108 -34.28 -2.79 -7.80
CA ILE A 108 -34.87 -3.69 -6.80
C ILE A 108 -35.11 -5.03 -7.52
N GLY A 109 -34.64 -6.12 -6.91
CA GLY A 109 -35.28 -7.43 -6.98
C GLY A 109 -34.80 -8.40 -8.07
N ARG A 110 -34.10 -9.47 -7.66
CA ARG A 110 -34.67 -10.84 -7.53
C ARG A 110 -33.56 -11.82 -7.14
N TYR A 111 -33.57 -12.27 -5.88
CA TYR A 111 -32.96 -13.55 -5.52
C TYR A 111 -33.93 -14.65 -5.95
N GLN A 112 -33.57 -15.42 -6.96
CA GLN A 112 -34.11 -16.76 -7.20
C GLN A 112 -33.26 -17.73 -6.38
N MET A 113 -33.82 -18.29 -5.31
CA MET A 113 -33.34 -19.54 -4.72
C MET A 113 -34.43 -20.57 -4.97
N GLY A 114 -34.09 -21.59 -5.75
CA GLY A 114 -34.98 -22.72 -6.02
C GLY A 114 -35.00 -23.73 -4.87
N ALA A 115 -36.16 -24.34 -4.68
CA ALA A 115 -36.38 -25.78 -4.58
C ALA A 115 -37.84 -26.04 -4.98
#